data_AF-A0ABC9VKG7-F1
#
_entry.id   AF-A0ABC9VKG7-F1
#
_cell.length_a   1.000
_cell.length_b   1.000
_cell.length_c   1.000
_cell.angle_alpha   90.00
_cell.angle_beta   90.00
_cell.angle_gamma   90.00
#
_symmetry.space_group_name_H-M   'P 1'
#
loop_
_entity.id
_entity.type
_entity.pdbx_description
1 polymer ?
#
loop_
_entity_poly.entity_id
_entity_poly.type
_entity_poly.pdbx_seq_one_letter_code
_entity_poly.pdbx_strand_id
1 'polypeptide(L)'
;MNLTKYQKALIYIHKAEIKYGSISKTPENDPDLIKAQNLVAIGHRAVKTFEPDDLDFEIKKMLEYGYPAHVIYEMLHVGQPAVQRVREFYGLKYKPIFKYKLTKDGQPDFYTTYVKGMTRIAKISNSFNSRAIFNLIPKLGYEISEVSFYWGDLPDNCTYAVRQSIVFVKHGIDSWLNEAWKG
;
A
#
# COMPACT_ATOMS: atom_id res chain seq x y z
N MET A 1 13.33 -41.97 20.50
CA MET A 1 12.26 -42.32 19.53
C MET A 1 11.64 -41.00 19.06
N ASN A 2 11.67 -40.69 17.76
CA ASN A 2 11.14 -39.42 17.26
C ASN A 2 9.62 -39.45 17.19
N LEU A 3 8.95 -38.48 17.81
CA LEU A 3 7.49 -38.36 17.76
C LEU A 3 7.00 -38.08 16.34
N THR A 4 5.93 -38.76 15.93
CA THR A 4 5.25 -38.52 14.66
C THR A 4 4.58 -37.13 14.65
N LYS A 5 4.27 -36.61 13.46
CA LYS A 5 3.55 -35.32 13.33
C LYS A 5 2.23 -35.31 14.10
N TYR A 6 1.50 -36.43 14.05
CA TYR A 6 0.25 -36.60 14.78
C TYR A 6 0.46 -36.61 16.31
N GLN A 7 1.47 -37.32 16.80
CA GLN A 7 1.82 -37.32 18.22
C GLN A 7 2.23 -35.92 18.72
N LYS A 8 2.96 -35.15 17.90
CA LYS A 8 3.29 -33.76 18.21
C LYS A 8 2.04 -32.87 18.24
N ALA A 9 1.10 -33.07 17.32
CA ALA A 9 -0.14 -32.30 17.30
C ALA A 9 -1.00 -32.54 18.55
N LEU A 10 -1.10 -33.78 19.01
CA LEU A 10 -1.83 -34.12 20.25
C LEU A 10 -1.27 -33.40 21.48
N ILE A 11 0.06 -33.19 21.55
CA ILE A 11 0.67 -32.41 22.64
C ILE A 11 0.16 -30.98 22.65
N TYR A 12 0.07 -30.34 21.48
CA TYR A 12 -0.42 -28.96 21.36
C TYR A 12 -1.92 -28.84 21.61
N ILE A 13 -2.72 -29.80 21.14
CA ILE A 13 -4.17 -29.88 21.45
C ILE A 13 -4.37 -29.98 22.97
N HIS A 14 -3.60 -30.85 23.63
CA HIS A 14 -3.71 -31.03 25.08
C HIS A 14 -3.36 -29.76 25.86
N LYS A 15 -2.35 -28.99 25.41
CA LYS A 15 -2.01 -27.69 26.02
C LYS A 15 -3.15 -26.68 25.90
N ALA A 16 -3.77 -26.59 24.72
CA ALA A 16 -4.92 -25.74 24.51
C ALA A 16 -6.12 -26.17 25.39
N GLU A 17 -6.37 -27.47 25.52
CA GLU A 17 -7.42 -28.01 26.38
C GLU A 17 -7.19 -27.74 27.87
N ILE A 18 -5.94 -27.84 28.36
CA ILE A 18 -5.60 -27.44 29.73
C ILE A 18 -5.96 -25.96 29.98
N LYS A 19 -5.75 -25.10 28.98
CA LYS A 19 -5.94 -23.65 29.10
C LYS A 19 -7.40 -23.21 29.02
N TYR A 20 -8.19 -23.83 28.15
CA TYR A 20 -9.58 -23.41 27.88
C TYR A 20 -10.64 -24.44 28.26
N GLY A 21 -10.24 -25.57 28.83
CA GLY A 21 -11.08 -26.69 29.25
C GLY A 21 -11.64 -27.55 28.11
N SER A 22 -11.58 -27.07 26.86
CA SER A 22 -11.99 -27.81 25.67
C SER A 22 -11.38 -27.17 24.43
N ILE A 23 -11.03 -28.00 23.45
CA ILE A 23 -10.54 -27.50 22.15
C ILE A 23 -11.60 -26.65 21.44
N SER A 24 -12.89 -26.97 21.61
CA SER A 24 -14.02 -26.21 21.04
C SER A 24 -14.21 -24.82 21.67
N LYS A 25 -13.59 -24.58 22.83
CA LYS A 25 -13.60 -23.28 23.52
C LYS A 25 -12.28 -22.51 23.32
N THR A 26 -11.34 -23.07 22.56
CA THR A 26 -10.05 -22.44 22.28
C THR A 26 -10.23 -21.38 21.20
N PRO A 27 -9.78 -20.13 21.42
CA PRO A 27 -9.78 -19.09 20.39
C PRO A 27 -9.02 -19.52 19.13
N GLU A 28 -9.54 -19.20 17.94
CA GLU A 28 -8.93 -19.60 16.66
C GLU A 28 -7.51 -19.07 16.45
N ASN A 29 -7.14 -18.00 17.15
CA ASN A 29 -5.81 -17.40 17.13
C ASN A 29 -4.85 -17.96 18.19
N ASP A 30 -5.24 -18.98 18.96
CA ASP A 30 -4.36 -19.55 19.99
C ASP A 30 -3.13 -20.23 19.36
N PRO A 31 -1.90 -19.91 19.81
CA PRO A 31 -0.67 -20.42 19.21
C PRO A 31 -0.54 -21.95 19.23
N ASP A 32 -1.06 -22.62 20.26
CA ASP A 32 -0.99 -24.08 20.36
C ASP A 32 -2.00 -24.73 19.42
N LEU A 33 -3.20 -24.15 19.28
CA LEU A 33 -4.20 -24.61 18.31
C LEU A 33 -3.68 -24.49 16.86
N ILE A 34 -3.06 -23.36 16.51
CA ILE A 34 -2.48 -23.14 15.18
C ILE A 34 -1.35 -24.14 14.90
N LYS A 35 -0.47 -24.39 15.87
CA LYS A 35 0.61 -25.38 15.74
C LYS A 35 0.07 -26.80 15.54
N ALA A 36 -0.97 -27.18 16.27
CA ALA A 36 -1.64 -28.46 16.09
C ALA A 36 -2.24 -28.60 14.68
N GLN A 37 -2.97 -27.59 14.21
CA GLN A 37 -3.57 -27.58 12.88
C GLN A 37 -2.51 -27.70 11.77
N ASN A 38 -1.40 -26.98 11.90
CA ASN A 38 -0.29 -27.01 10.94
C ASN A 38 0.42 -28.37 10.87
N LEU A 39 0.45 -29.12 11.97
CA LEU A 39 1.07 -30.45 12.01
C LEU A 39 0.19 -31.54 11.36
N VAL A 40 -1.14 -31.36 11.36
CA VAL A 40 -2.13 -32.32 10.86
C VAL A 40 -2.66 -31.96 9.48
N ALA A 41 -2.40 -30.75 8.98
CA ALA A 41 -2.80 -30.32 7.64
C ALA A 41 -2.17 -31.22 6.55
N ILE A 42 -3.00 -32.02 5.86
CA ILE A 42 -2.64 -32.80 4.68
C ILE A 42 -3.19 -32.04 3.46
N GLY A 43 -2.30 -31.50 2.63
CA GLY A 43 -2.67 -30.77 1.41
C GLY A 43 -3.04 -29.30 1.66
N HIS A 44 -2.09 -28.41 1.32
CA HIS A 44 -2.26 -26.98 0.99
C HIS A 44 -3.08 -26.02 1.87
N ARG A 45 -3.47 -26.36 3.11
CA ARG A 45 -3.99 -25.37 4.08
C ARG A 45 -3.47 -25.62 5.49
N ALA A 46 -2.15 -25.55 5.66
CA ALA A 46 -1.63 -25.10 6.94
C ALA A 46 -2.18 -23.68 7.18
N VAL A 47 -2.69 -23.40 8.38
CA VAL A 47 -2.93 -22.04 8.87
C VAL A 47 -1.55 -21.40 9.01
N LYS A 48 -1.00 -20.93 7.89
CA LYS A 48 0.21 -20.10 7.90
C LYS A 48 -0.21 -18.80 8.59
N THR A 49 0.06 -18.68 9.89
CA THR A 49 0.40 -17.38 10.45
C THR A 49 1.51 -16.85 9.55
N PHE A 50 1.19 -15.84 8.76
CA PHE A 50 2.19 -15.18 7.94
C PHE A 50 3.17 -14.53 8.92
N GLU A 51 4.37 -15.10 8.99
CA GLU A 51 5.52 -14.54 9.69
C GLU A 51 6.37 -13.85 8.62
N PRO A 52 6.36 -12.51 8.54
CA PRO A 52 7.12 -11.79 7.54
C PRO A 52 8.61 -12.06 7.67
N ASP A 53 9.28 -12.31 6.55
CA ASP A 53 10.73 -12.36 6.46
C ASP A 53 11.33 -11.03 5.96
N ASP A 54 12.66 -10.96 5.86
CA ASP A 54 13.37 -9.75 5.39
C ASP A 54 12.91 -9.30 4.00
N LEU A 55 12.61 -10.25 3.11
CA LEU A 55 12.12 -9.97 1.76
C LEU A 55 10.71 -9.37 1.80
N ASP A 56 9.84 -9.87 2.67
CA ASP A 56 8.51 -9.29 2.88
C ASP A 56 8.60 -7.84 3.42
N PHE A 57 9.61 -7.53 4.24
CA PHE A 57 9.89 -6.16 4.69
C PHE A 57 10.43 -5.25 3.56
N GLU A 58 11.26 -5.77 2.66
CA GLU A 58 11.69 -5.03 1.47
C GLU A 58 10.52 -4.71 0.54
N ILE A 59 9.66 -5.69 0.28
CA ILE A 59 8.42 -5.51 -0.49
C ILE A 59 7.54 -4.44 0.18
N LYS A 60 7.36 -4.50 1.50
CA LYS A 60 6.61 -3.49 2.27
C LYS A 60 7.18 -2.10 2.04
N LYS A 61 8.49 -1.93 2.17
CA LYS A 61 9.17 -0.64 2.02
C LYS A 61 8.98 -0.06 0.61
N MET A 62 9.05 -0.89 -0.43
CA MET A 62 8.80 -0.48 -1.81
C MET A 62 7.33 -0.08 -2.04
N LEU A 63 6.36 -0.80 -1.46
CA LEU A 63 4.94 -0.45 -1.52
C LEU A 63 4.64 0.87 -0.79
N GLU A 64 5.30 1.10 0.36
CA GLU A 64 5.22 2.36 1.11
C GLU A 64 5.78 3.53 0.28
N TYR A 65 6.93 3.33 -0.38
CA TYR A 65 7.50 4.26 -1.34
C TYR A 65 6.56 4.56 -2.52
N GLY A 66 5.71 3.61 -2.89
CA GLY A 66 4.72 3.76 -3.96
C GLY A 66 5.14 3.13 -5.29
N TYR A 67 6.09 2.19 -5.27
CA TYR A 67 6.39 1.39 -6.45
C TYR A 67 5.17 0.53 -6.85
N PRO A 68 4.85 0.43 -8.15
CA PRO A 68 3.82 -0.48 -8.64
C PRO A 68 4.34 -1.92 -8.58
N ALA A 69 3.42 -2.87 -8.47
CA ALA A 69 3.78 -4.27 -8.23
C ALA A 69 4.74 -4.86 -9.27
N HIS A 70 4.58 -4.54 -10.56
CA HIS A 70 5.48 -5.03 -11.62
C HIS A 70 6.93 -4.60 -11.43
N VAL A 71 7.18 -3.37 -10.96
CA VAL A 71 8.53 -2.90 -10.65
C VAL A 71 9.12 -3.70 -9.48
N ILE A 72 8.31 -4.03 -8.47
CA ILE A 72 8.74 -4.84 -7.33
C ILE A 72 9.09 -6.27 -7.78
N TYR A 73 8.31 -6.86 -8.69
CA TYR A 73 8.59 -8.21 -9.22
C TYR A 73 9.97 -8.26 -9.90
N GLU A 74 10.25 -7.24 -10.73
CA GLU A 74 11.49 -7.15 -11.49
C GLU A 74 12.68 -6.87 -10.59
N MET A 75 12.55 -5.93 -9.63
CA MET A 75 13.65 -5.52 -8.76
C MET A 75 14.01 -6.56 -7.70
N LEU A 76 13.02 -7.26 -7.14
CA LEU A 76 13.25 -8.25 -6.07
C LEU A 76 13.20 -9.70 -6.57
N HIS A 77 13.00 -9.92 -7.87
CA HIS A 77 12.83 -11.25 -8.47
C HIS A 77 11.75 -12.10 -7.79
N VAL A 78 10.65 -11.45 -7.37
CA VAL A 78 9.53 -12.09 -6.67
C VAL A 78 8.30 -12.24 -7.56
N GLY A 79 7.49 -13.26 -7.28
CA GLY A 79 6.21 -13.45 -7.95
C GLY A 79 5.11 -12.51 -7.44
N GLN A 80 4.12 -12.24 -8.29
CA GLN A 80 2.92 -11.47 -7.94
C GLN A 80 2.23 -11.91 -6.63
N PRO A 81 2.11 -13.22 -6.31
CA PRO A 81 1.48 -13.64 -5.06
C PRO A 81 2.21 -13.14 -3.80
N ALA A 82 3.54 -12.95 -3.85
CA ALA A 82 4.31 -12.47 -2.71
C ALA A 82 3.97 -11.00 -2.40
N VAL A 83 4.03 -10.15 -3.42
CA VAL A 83 3.69 -8.72 -3.27
C VAL A 83 2.23 -8.52 -2.86
N GLN A 84 1.32 -9.28 -3.45
CA GLN A 84 -0.10 -9.23 -3.08
C GLN A 84 -0.31 -9.60 -1.61
N ARG A 85 0.32 -10.69 -1.14
CA ARG A 85 0.24 -11.15 0.24
C ARG A 85 0.76 -10.09 1.22
N VAL A 86 1.94 -9.52 0.96
CA VAL A 86 2.53 -8.45 1.81
C VAL A 86 1.61 -7.23 1.85
N ARG A 87 1.09 -6.81 0.70
CA ARG A 87 0.17 -5.68 0.60
C ARG A 87 -1.09 -5.90 1.45
N GLU A 88 -1.70 -7.07 1.34
CA GLU A 88 -2.90 -7.44 2.11
C GLU A 88 -2.62 -7.53 3.60
N PHE A 89 -1.52 -8.18 3.99
CA PHE A 89 -1.13 -8.33 5.38
C PHE A 89 -0.91 -6.99 6.10
N TYR A 90 -0.24 -6.04 5.44
CA TYR A 90 0.03 -4.70 5.99
C TYR A 90 -1.06 -3.66 5.67
N GLY A 91 -2.17 -4.06 5.03
CA GLY A 91 -3.26 -3.13 4.68
C GLY A 91 -2.85 -1.99 3.72
N LEU A 92 -1.81 -2.21 2.92
CA LEU A 92 -1.24 -1.17 2.05
C LEU A 92 -2.07 -0.97 0.78
N LYS A 93 -2.08 0.26 0.28
CA LYS A 93 -2.72 0.62 -1.00
C LYS A 93 -1.67 0.91 -2.05
N TYR A 94 -1.94 0.50 -3.29
CA TYR A 94 -1.13 0.95 -4.42
C TYR A 94 -1.27 2.45 -4.61
N LYS A 95 -0.15 3.10 -4.87
CA LYS A 95 -0.09 4.53 -5.16
C LYS A 95 0.15 4.71 -6.66
N PRO A 96 -0.54 5.65 -7.30
CA PRO A 96 -0.35 5.93 -8.72
C PRO A 96 0.97 6.65 -8.97
N ILE A 97 1.46 6.58 -10.21
CA ILE A 97 2.58 7.40 -10.68
C ILE A 97 2.06 8.81 -10.97
N PHE A 98 2.72 9.82 -10.42
CA PHE A 98 2.48 11.22 -10.71
C PHE A 98 3.14 11.58 -12.04
N LYS A 99 2.33 12.13 -12.94
CA LYS A 99 2.72 12.38 -14.33
C LYS A 99 2.97 13.85 -14.62
N TYR A 100 2.45 14.73 -13.78
CA TYR A 100 2.49 16.16 -13.99
C TYR A 100 2.84 16.89 -12.70
N LYS A 101 3.73 17.87 -12.84
CA LYS A 101 4.09 18.87 -11.83
C LYS A 101 3.63 20.24 -12.29
N LEU A 102 3.04 21.02 -11.39
CA LEU A 102 2.70 22.42 -11.59
C LEU A 102 3.44 23.26 -10.56
N THR A 103 4.08 24.33 -11.03
CA THR A 103 4.79 25.30 -10.20
C THR A 103 4.21 26.69 -10.43
N LYS A 104 4.18 27.52 -9.38
CA LYS A 104 3.77 28.92 -9.44
C LYS A 104 4.43 29.69 -8.30
N ASP A 105 4.94 30.87 -8.62
CA ASP A 105 5.62 31.71 -7.65
C ASP A 105 4.78 31.95 -6.39
N GLY A 106 5.39 31.71 -5.23
CA GLY A 106 4.75 31.86 -3.92
C GLY A 106 3.74 30.76 -3.56
N GLN A 107 3.61 29.69 -4.35
CA GLN A 107 2.73 28.56 -4.05
C GLN A 107 3.52 27.24 -3.92
N PRO A 108 3.05 26.29 -3.10
CA PRO A 108 3.63 24.94 -3.07
C PRO A 108 3.49 24.25 -4.42
N ASP A 109 4.48 23.44 -4.77
CA ASP A 109 4.42 22.56 -5.94
C ASP A 109 3.18 21.66 -5.88
N PHE A 110 2.53 21.47 -7.04
CA PHE A 110 1.35 20.63 -7.17
C PHE A 110 1.61 19.44 -8.10
N TYR A 111 1.22 18.24 -7.67
CA TYR A 111 1.41 17.01 -8.44
C TYR A 111 0.08 16.31 -8.77
N THR A 112 -0.04 15.78 -9.99
CA THR A 112 -1.21 15.00 -10.40
C THR A 112 -0.86 13.84 -11.32
N THR A 113 -1.69 12.80 -11.30
CA THR A 113 -1.54 11.60 -12.13
C THR A 113 -2.18 11.74 -13.51
N TYR A 114 -2.94 12.82 -13.73
CA TYR A 114 -3.76 13.04 -14.92
C TYR A 114 -3.99 14.54 -15.19
N VAL A 115 -4.16 14.90 -16.47
CA VAL A 115 -4.31 16.30 -16.93
C VAL A 115 -5.48 17.01 -16.26
N LYS A 116 -6.64 16.35 -16.14
CA LYS A 116 -7.81 16.91 -15.44
C LYS A 116 -7.64 17.07 -13.92
N GLY A 117 -6.51 16.67 -13.33
CA GLY A 117 -6.21 17.01 -11.95
C GLY A 117 -5.68 18.44 -11.80
N MET A 118 -5.06 18.99 -12.85
CA MET A 118 -4.53 20.36 -12.87
C MET A 118 -5.61 21.42 -12.63
N THR A 119 -6.84 21.13 -13.04
CA THR A 119 -7.99 22.02 -12.84
C THR A 119 -8.34 22.22 -11.37
N ARG A 120 -7.98 21.27 -10.49
CA ARG A 120 -8.25 21.32 -9.05
C ARG A 120 -7.48 22.43 -8.37
N ILE A 121 -6.17 22.53 -8.62
CA ILE A 121 -5.33 23.58 -8.03
C ILE A 121 -5.59 24.93 -8.69
N ALA A 122 -5.87 24.94 -9.99
CA ALA A 122 -6.20 26.15 -10.72
C ALA A 122 -7.63 26.66 -10.46
N LYS A 123 -8.45 25.96 -9.67
CA LYS A 123 -9.85 26.29 -9.35
C LYS A 123 -10.70 26.57 -10.61
N ILE A 124 -10.49 25.79 -11.68
CA ILE A 124 -11.25 25.88 -12.96
C ILE A 124 -12.15 24.65 -13.19
N SER A 125 -13.09 24.76 -14.13
CA SER A 125 -14.03 23.67 -14.45
C SER A 125 -13.34 22.37 -14.91
N ASN A 126 -13.85 21.22 -14.47
CA ASN A 126 -13.39 19.89 -14.93
C ASN A 126 -13.98 19.48 -16.31
N SER A 127 -14.83 20.31 -16.91
CA SER A 127 -15.45 20.05 -18.22
C SER A 127 -14.50 20.28 -19.40
N PHE A 128 -13.37 20.97 -19.19
CA PHE A 128 -12.39 21.19 -20.25
C PHE A 128 -11.74 19.88 -20.73
N ASN A 129 -11.49 19.81 -22.03
CA ASN A 129 -10.66 18.75 -22.61
C ASN A 129 -9.17 19.02 -22.32
N SER A 130 -8.32 18.00 -22.47
CA SER A 130 -6.90 18.08 -22.12
C SER A 130 -6.17 19.23 -22.84
N ARG A 131 -6.45 19.46 -24.14
CA ARG A 131 -5.84 20.54 -24.92
C ARG A 131 -6.20 21.92 -24.35
N ALA A 132 -7.47 22.13 -23.99
CA ALA A 132 -7.91 23.37 -23.37
C ALA A 132 -7.24 23.60 -22.01
N ILE A 133 -7.04 22.54 -21.21
CA ILE A 133 -6.34 22.63 -19.92
C ILE A 133 -4.89 23.05 -20.12
N PHE A 134 -4.14 22.39 -21.00
CA PHE A 134 -2.74 22.74 -21.29
C PHE A 134 -2.58 24.18 -21.81
N ASN A 135 -3.58 24.72 -22.51
CA ASN A 135 -3.54 26.10 -22.99
C ASN A 135 -3.92 27.12 -21.91
N LEU A 136 -4.76 26.75 -20.93
CA LEU A 136 -5.30 27.67 -19.93
C LEU A 136 -4.41 27.76 -18.69
N ILE A 137 -3.88 26.63 -18.21
CA ILE A 137 -3.05 26.56 -17.00
C ILE A 137 -1.86 27.54 -17.05
N PRO A 138 -1.09 27.64 -18.15
CA PRO A 138 0.00 28.62 -18.26
C PRO A 138 -0.46 30.08 -18.20
N LYS A 139 -1.63 30.39 -18.77
CA LYS A 139 -2.22 31.74 -18.71
C LYS A 139 -2.63 32.15 -17.29
N LEU A 140 -2.79 31.19 -16.39
CA LEU A 140 -3.06 31.43 -14.97
C LEU A 140 -1.76 31.57 -14.14
N GLY A 141 -0.60 31.59 -14.80
CA GLY A 141 0.71 31.77 -14.18
C GLY A 141 1.30 30.49 -13.59
N TYR A 142 0.88 29.31 -14.06
CA TYR A 142 1.50 28.05 -13.68
C TYR A 142 2.42 27.55 -14.78
N GLU A 143 3.58 27.02 -14.42
CA GLU A 143 4.38 26.22 -15.34
C GLU A 143 3.99 24.74 -15.21
N ILE A 144 4.04 24.00 -16.32
CA ILE A 144 3.68 22.58 -16.36
C ILE A 144 4.94 21.80 -16.74
N SER A 145 5.24 20.76 -15.98
CA SER A 145 6.28 19.78 -16.33
C SER A 145 5.69 18.37 -16.34
N GLU A 146 6.04 17.59 -17.35
CA GLU A 146 5.82 16.14 -17.33
C GLU A 146 6.90 15.48 -16.48
N VAL A 147 6.47 14.60 -15.57
CA VAL A 147 7.34 13.89 -14.63
C VAL A 147 6.91 12.43 -14.55
N SER A 148 7.73 11.59 -13.94
CA SER A 148 7.36 10.21 -13.61
C SER A 148 7.81 9.90 -12.19
N PHE A 149 7.05 10.38 -11.22
CA PHE A 149 7.37 10.30 -9.80
C PHE A 149 6.48 9.30 -9.08
N TYR A 150 7.09 8.45 -8.26
CA TYR A 150 6.41 7.67 -7.23
C TYR A 150 6.09 8.56 -6.04
N TRP A 151 5.26 8.05 -5.12
CA TRP A 151 4.86 8.79 -3.92
C TRP A 151 6.04 9.25 -3.07
N GLY A 152 7.06 8.41 -2.92
CA GLY A 152 8.28 8.73 -2.17
C GLY A 152 9.14 9.80 -2.82
N ASP A 153 9.00 10.01 -4.14
CA ASP A 153 9.75 11.05 -4.87
C ASP A 153 9.13 12.46 -4.67
N LEU A 154 7.88 12.54 -4.20
CA LEU A 154 7.24 13.84 -3.98
C LEU A 154 7.86 14.53 -2.75
N PRO A 155 8.23 15.82 -2.86
CA PRO A 155 8.77 16.56 -1.74
C PRO A 155 7.72 16.74 -0.63
N ASP A 156 8.18 16.87 0.61
CA ASP A 156 7.29 17.21 1.71
C ASP A 156 6.75 18.65 1.57
N ASN A 157 5.57 18.87 2.13
CA ASN A 157 4.77 20.09 2.03
C ASN A 157 4.29 20.45 0.61
N CYS A 158 4.44 19.54 -0.36
CA CYS A 158 3.81 19.70 -1.66
C CYS A 158 2.30 19.43 -1.57
N THR A 159 1.58 19.90 -2.57
CA THR A 159 0.17 19.54 -2.76
C THR A 159 0.02 18.52 -3.87
N TYR A 160 -1.03 17.70 -3.82
CA TYR A 160 -1.28 16.73 -4.88
C TYR A 160 -2.75 16.37 -5.01
N ALA A 161 -3.12 15.85 -6.17
CA ALA A 161 -4.42 15.24 -6.39
C ALA A 161 -4.29 13.96 -7.21
N VAL A 162 -5.18 13.01 -6.92
CA VAL A 162 -5.38 11.81 -7.72
C VAL A 162 -6.79 11.82 -8.30
N ARG A 163 -7.08 10.86 -9.17
CA ARG A 163 -8.37 10.82 -9.88
C ARG A 163 -9.53 10.84 -8.89
N GLN A 164 -10.49 11.74 -9.13
CA GLN A 164 -11.70 11.95 -8.32
C GLN A 164 -11.45 12.41 -6.87
N SER A 165 -10.21 12.71 -6.50
CA SER A 165 -9.89 13.20 -5.16
C SER A 165 -9.99 14.73 -5.08
N ILE A 166 -10.06 15.24 -3.86
CA ILE A 166 -9.73 16.64 -3.54
C ILE A 166 -8.21 16.84 -3.61
N VAL A 167 -7.74 18.05 -3.30
CA VAL A 167 -6.31 18.34 -3.15
C VAL A 167 -5.88 17.97 -1.73
N PHE A 168 -4.73 17.31 -1.61
CA PHE A 168 -4.12 16.90 -0.34
C PHE A 168 -2.74 17.53 -0.18
N VAL A 169 -2.24 17.55 1.06
CA VAL A 169 -0.88 17.96 1.41
C VAL A 169 -0.05 16.74 1.79
N LYS A 170 1.20 16.68 1.31
CA LYS A 170 2.17 15.66 1.74
C LYS A 170 2.96 16.17 2.95
N HIS A 171 3.04 15.36 4.00
CA HIS A 171 3.85 15.65 5.21
C HIS A 171 4.91 14.57 5.49
N GLY A 172 4.94 13.51 4.70
CA GLY A 172 5.86 12.40 4.85
C GLY A 172 5.36 11.18 4.09
N ILE A 173 6.06 10.05 4.23
CA ILE A 173 5.69 8.83 3.50
C ILE A 173 4.33 8.26 3.94
N ASP A 174 3.94 8.49 5.18
CA ASP A 174 2.70 7.96 5.76
C ASP A 174 1.49 8.88 5.57
N SER A 175 1.67 10.06 4.95
CA SER A 175 0.61 11.07 4.83
C SER A 175 -0.34 10.85 3.64
N TRP A 176 -0.40 9.64 3.10
CA TRP A 176 -1.15 9.34 1.87
C TRP A 176 -2.67 9.50 2.06
N LEU A 177 -3.21 10.57 1.45
CA LEU A 177 -4.64 10.95 1.45
C LEU A 177 -5.16 11.29 2.86
N ASN A 178 -4.29 11.81 3.73
CA ASN A 178 -4.64 12.09 5.12
C ASN A 178 -5.15 13.52 5.32
N GLU A 179 -4.46 14.53 4.76
CA GLU A 179 -4.77 15.95 5.01
C GLU A 179 -5.23 16.67 3.74
N ALA A 180 -6.46 17.18 3.79
CA ALA A 180 -7.03 18.02 2.75
C ALA A 180 -6.37 19.40 2.74
N TRP A 181 -5.97 19.86 1.56
CA TRP A 181 -5.48 21.23 1.39
C TRP A 181 -6.60 22.24 1.59
N LYS A 182 -6.38 23.22 2.48
CA LYS A 182 -7.39 24.21 2.88
C LYS A 182 -7.44 25.47 2.01
N GLY A 183 -6.48 25.59 1.07
CA GLY A 183 -6.48 26.49 -0.10
C GLY A 183 -7.05 27.89 0.06
#